data_AF-A0A2H9P1T8-F1
#
_entry.id   AF-A0A2H9P1T8-F1
#
_cell.length_a   1.000
_cell.length_b   1.000
_cell.length_c   1.000
_cell.angle_alpha   90.00
_cell.angle_beta   90.00
_cell.angle_gamma   90.00
#
_symmetry.space_group_name_H-M   'P 1'
#
loop_
_entity.id
_entity.type
_entity.pdbx_description
1 polymer ?
#
loop_
_entity_poly.entity_id
_entity_poly.type
_entity_poly.pdbx_seq_one_letter_code
_entity_poly.pdbx_strand_id
1 'polypeptide(L)'
;MPDATKMMEKILFRFAKQWIAGDTIEDALKSAKDAYKNGRHAIINKLGEYNKTQSTIEKTILDYEQIITSFRKWNVRGAISVKPTQVGMSISQKTCLASFERLIDSASKSHVFV
;
A
#
# COMPACT_ATOMS: atom_id res chain seq x y z
N MET A 1 3.14 27.44 18.82
CA MET A 1 4.05 26.91 17.76
C MET A 1 3.53 25.69 16.94
N PRO A 2 2.22 25.34 16.85
CA PRO A 2 1.77 24.28 15.92
C PRO A 2 1.85 24.64 14.42
N ASP A 3 1.77 25.93 14.08
CA ASP A 3 1.71 26.38 12.67
C ASP A 3 3.03 26.23 11.91
N ALA A 4 4.16 26.45 12.59
CA ALA A 4 5.48 26.32 11.97
C ALA A 4 5.77 24.85 11.58
N THR A 5 5.39 23.90 12.43
CA THR A 5 5.57 22.47 12.16
C THR A 5 4.72 22.01 10.97
N LYS A 6 3.44 22.39 10.93
CA LYS A 6 2.55 22.07 9.80
C LYS A 6 3.02 22.70 8.49
N MET A 7 3.57 23.91 8.55
CA MET A 7 4.15 24.57 7.37
C MET A 7 5.38 23.82 6.87
N MET A 8 6.26 23.38 7.77
CA MET A 8 7.44 22.58 7.42
C MET A 8 7.05 21.22 6.83
N GLU A 9 6.10 20.50 7.42
CA GLU A 9 5.57 19.23 6.88
C GLU A 9 5.05 19.39 5.46
N LYS A 10 4.29 20.46 5.17
CA LYS A 10 3.81 20.75 3.81
C LYS A 10 4.95 20.99 2.83
N ILE A 11 6.00 21.71 3.23
CA ILE A 11 7.16 21.96 2.38
C ILE A 11 7.88 20.63 2.08
N LEU A 12 8.17 19.83 3.10
CA LEU A 12 8.81 18.53 2.95
C LEU A 12 7.98 17.59 2.08
N PHE A 13 6.66 17.54 2.27
CA PHE A 13 5.77 16.72 1.46
C PHE A 13 5.78 17.12 -0.01
N ARG A 14 5.85 18.42 -0.33
CA ARG A 14 5.99 18.89 -1.72
C ARG A 14 7.26 18.37 -2.39
N PHE A 15 8.38 18.31 -1.67
CA PHE A 15 9.61 17.70 -2.18
C PHE A 15 9.49 16.18 -2.28
N ALA A 16 8.81 15.53 -1.34
CA ALA A 16 8.62 14.08 -1.34
C ALA A 16 7.77 13.58 -2.51
N LYS A 17 6.81 14.38 -3.00
CA LYS A 17 5.86 14.02 -4.10
C LYS A 17 6.51 13.56 -5.41
N GLN A 18 7.80 13.81 -5.61
CA GLN A 18 8.52 13.25 -6.76
C GLN A 18 8.80 11.74 -6.62
N TRP A 19 8.77 11.20 -5.40
CA TRP A 19 9.01 9.78 -5.08
C TRP A 19 7.79 9.06 -4.50
N ILE A 20 6.87 9.79 -3.86
CA ILE A 20 5.62 9.24 -3.31
C ILE A 20 4.41 9.76 -4.07
N ALA A 21 3.48 8.86 -4.41
CA ALA A 21 2.26 9.21 -5.13
C ALA A 21 1.34 10.15 -4.32
N GLY A 22 1.33 9.99 -3.00
CA GLY A 22 0.53 10.77 -2.05
C GLY A 22 0.50 10.10 -0.68
N ASP A 23 -0.38 10.56 0.19
CA ASP A 23 -0.57 10.07 1.56
C ASP A 23 -1.86 9.22 1.72
N THR A 24 -2.64 9.08 0.65
CA THR A 24 -3.86 8.26 0.62
C THR A 24 -3.75 7.07 -0.35
N ILE A 25 -4.61 6.06 -0.15
CA ILE A 25 -4.73 4.93 -1.09
C ILE A 25 -5.23 5.44 -2.45
N GLU A 26 -6.14 6.41 -2.44
CA GLU A 26 -6.72 7.04 -3.62
C GLU A 26 -5.65 7.73 -4.49
N ASP A 27 -4.69 8.42 -3.88
CA ASP A 27 -3.56 9.03 -4.60
C ASP A 27 -2.68 7.97 -5.27
N ALA A 28 -2.32 6.91 -4.53
CA ALA A 28 -1.53 5.81 -5.06
C ALA A 28 -2.22 5.12 -6.24
N LEU A 29 -3.53 4.85 -6.10
CA LEU A 29 -4.34 4.26 -7.14
C LEU A 29 -4.47 5.17 -8.37
N LYS A 30 -4.70 6.48 -8.19
CA LYS A 30 -4.75 7.45 -9.29
C LYS A 30 -3.44 7.47 -10.07
N SER A 31 -2.31 7.53 -9.37
CA SER A 31 -0.98 7.47 -9.98
C SER A 31 -0.76 6.17 -10.75
N ALA A 32 -1.18 5.02 -10.20
CA ALA A 32 -1.08 3.72 -10.89
C ALA A 32 -1.95 3.68 -12.16
N LYS A 33 -3.18 4.22 -12.11
CA LYS A 33 -4.07 4.32 -13.26
C LYS A 33 -3.49 5.22 -14.37
N ASP A 34 -2.90 6.34 -13.99
CA ASP A 34 -2.26 7.25 -14.94
C ASP A 34 -0.98 6.65 -15.55
N ALA A 35 -0.19 5.91 -14.77
CA ALA A 35 0.94 5.14 -15.30
C ALA A 35 0.46 4.09 -16.33
N TYR A 36 -0.61 3.37 -16.03
CA TYR A 36 -1.18 2.34 -16.91
C TYR A 36 -1.74 2.91 -18.21
N LYS A 37 -2.44 4.05 -18.15
CA LYS A 37 -2.87 4.80 -19.35
C LYS A 37 -1.71 5.20 -20.25
N ASN A 38 -0.53 5.42 -19.67
CA ASN A 38 0.70 5.75 -20.38
C ASN A 38 1.54 4.51 -20.75
N GLY A 39 0.93 3.31 -20.80
CA GLY A 39 1.59 2.08 -21.24
C GLY A 39 2.56 1.46 -20.23
N ARG A 40 2.51 1.86 -18.95
CA ARG A 40 3.39 1.35 -17.90
C ARG A 40 2.63 0.57 -16.83
N HIS A 41 3.12 -0.60 -16.45
CA HIS A 41 2.65 -1.29 -15.25
C HIS A 41 3.08 -0.55 -13.98
N ALA A 42 2.35 -0.75 -12.89
CA ALA A 42 2.63 -0.10 -11.61
C ALA A 42 2.75 -1.13 -10.48
N ILE A 43 3.67 -0.86 -9.55
CA ILE A 43 3.79 -1.58 -8.28
C ILE A 43 3.47 -0.58 -7.17
N ILE A 44 2.43 -0.84 -6.37
CA ILE A 44 2.14 -0.01 -5.19
C ILE A 44 2.92 -0.56 -4.00
N ASN A 45 3.81 0.27 -3.46
CA ASN A 45 4.54 0.03 -2.22
C ASN A 45 3.96 0.90 -1.10
N LYS A 46 3.17 0.29 -0.21
CA LYS A 46 2.61 1.00 0.95
C LYS A 46 3.70 1.20 2.01
N LEU A 47 3.87 2.44 2.46
CA LEU A 47 4.84 2.80 3.49
C LEU A 47 4.37 2.42 4.91
N GLY A 48 5.32 2.38 5.84
CA GLY A 48 5.14 1.91 7.23
C GLY A 48 5.69 0.51 7.42
N GLU A 49 6.14 0.18 8.63
CA GLU A 49 6.81 -1.09 8.95
C GLU A 49 6.62 -1.45 10.44
N TYR A 50 6.99 -2.67 10.80
CA TYR A 50 7.09 -3.14 12.18
C TYR A 50 5.79 -3.02 12.99
N ASN A 51 4.65 -3.41 12.40
CA ASN A 51 3.38 -3.49 13.12
C ASN A 51 3.47 -4.52 14.26
N LYS A 52 3.01 -4.13 15.46
CA LYS A 52 3.16 -4.93 16.70
C LYS A 52 1.84 -5.38 17.31
N THR A 53 0.70 -5.04 16.72
CA THR A 53 -0.62 -5.39 17.24
C THR A 53 -1.49 -6.02 16.16
N GLN A 54 -2.40 -6.90 16.56
CA GLN A 54 -3.33 -7.52 15.62
C GLN A 54 -4.20 -6.48 14.91
N SER A 55 -4.59 -5.41 15.60
CA SER A 55 -5.40 -4.33 15.02
C SER A 55 -4.68 -3.53 13.93
N THR A 56 -3.38 -3.25 14.11
CA THR A 56 -2.58 -2.52 13.11
C THR A 56 -2.28 -3.38 11.89
N ILE A 57 -2.07 -4.68 12.09
CA ILE A 57 -1.96 -5.67 11.01
C ILE A 57 -3.26 -5.76 10.24
N GLU A 58 -4.39 -5.97 10.90
CA GLU A 58 -5.70 -6.10 10.25
C GLU A 58 -6.01 -4.87 9.38
N LYS A 59 -5.80 -3.66 9.92
CA LYS A 59 -5.94 -2.42 9.13
C LYS A 59 -5.04 -2.43 7.89
N THR A 60 -3.79 -2.85 8.04
CA THR A 60 -2.84 -2.91 6.91
C THR A 60 -3.26 -3.94 5.85
N ILE A 61 -3.83 -5.07 6.26
CA ILE A 61 -4.38 -6.08 5.34
C ILE A 61 -5.58 -5.52 4.59
N LEU A 62 -6.50 -4.84 5.28
CA LEU A 62 -7.65 -4.19 4.64
C LEU A 62 -7.21 -3.13 3.63
N ASP A 63 -6.18 -2.33 3.95
CA ASP A 63 -5.61 -1.35 3.01
C ASP A 63 -5.08 -2.04 1.74
N TYR A 64 -4.35 -3.16 1.88
CA TYR A 64 -3.86 -3.93 0.73
C TYR A 64 -5.00 -4.56 -0.08
N GLU A 65 -6.02 -5.12 0.57
CA GLU A 65 -7.20 -5.66 -0.10
C GLU A 65 -7.96 -4.59 -0.88
N GLN A 66 -8.05 -3.36 -0.34
CA GLN A 66 -8.62 -2.21 -1.06
C GLN A 66 -7.82 -1.89 -2.33
N ILE A 67 -6.48 -1.88 -2.25
CA ILE A 67 -5.61 -1.64 -3.41
C ILE A 67 -5.80 -2.74 -4.47
N ILE A 68 -5.72 -4.01 -4.05
CA ILE A 68 -5.84 -5.19 -4.92
C ILE A 68 -7.18 -5.19 -5.67
N THR A 69 -8.29 -5.02 -4.94
CA THR A 69 -9.64 -5.02 -5.54
C THR A 69 -9.86 -3.81 -6.45
N SER A 70 -9.23 -2.68 -6.16
CA SER A 70 -9.29 -1.48 -7.01
C SER A 70 -8.56 -1.67 -8.34
N PHE A 71 -7.41 -2.35 -8.37
CA PHE A 71 -6.74 -2.71 -9.63
C PHE A 71 -7.64 -3.53 -10.55
N ARG A 72 -8.33 -4.53 -9.99
CA ARG A 72 -9.32 -5.32 -10.73
C ARG A 72 -10.47 -4.45 -11.24
N LYS A 73 -11.08 -3.64 -10.37
CA LYS A 73 -12.21 -2.76 -10.71
C LYS A 73 -11.86 -1.78 -11.83
N TRP A 74 -10.61 -1.33 -11.91
CA TRP A 74 -10.16 -0.34 -12.88
C TRP A 74 -9.49 -0.94 -14.12
N ASN A 75 -9.43 -2.28 -14.20
CA ASN A 75 -8.73 -3.01 -15.25
C ASN A 75 -7.27 -2.56 -15.40
N VAL A 76 -6.60 -2.29 -14.28
CA VAL A 76 -5.18 -1.93 -14.20
C VAL A 76 -4.38 -3.18 -13.89
N ARG A 77 -3.40 -3.51 -14.75
CA ARG A 77 -2.45 -4.59 -14.47
C ARG A 77 -1.30 -4.05 -13.64
N GLY A 78 -1.18 -4.50 -12.40
CA GLY A 78 -0.15 -4.05 -11.47
C GLY A 78 0.17 -5.09 -10.40
N ALA A 79 1.01 -4.67 -9.47
CA ALA A 79 1.42 -5.47 -8.32
C ALA A 79 1.36 -4.63 -7.03
N ILE A 80 1.41 -5.30 -5.89
CA ILE A 80 1.72 -4.69 -4.60
C ILE A 80 3.08 -5.18 -4.13
N SER A 81 3.76 -4.42 -3.26
CA SER A 81 4.93 -4.89 -2.53
C SER A 81 4.61 -4.88 -1.04
N VAL A 82 4.71 -6.04 -0.41
CA VAL A 82 4.34 -6.24 1.00
C VAL A 82 5.58 -6.54 1.83
N LYS A 83 5.77 -5.83 2.93
CA LYS A 83 6.86 -6.11 3.87
C LYS A 83 6.37 -7.06 4.96
N PRO A 84 7.07 -8.17 5.28
CA PRO A 84 6.64 -9.12 6.31
C PRO A 84 6.35 -8.47 7.68
N THR A 85 7.12 -7.43 8.03
CA THR A 85 6.97 -6.67 9.29
C THR A 85 5.69 -5.85 9.37
N GLN A 86 5.06 -5.52 8.23
CA GLN A 86 3.73 -4.90 8.17
C GLN A 86 2.60 -5.90 8.46
N VAL A 87 2.82 -7.18 8.15
CA VAL A 87 1.76 -8.20 8.13
C VAL A 87 1.94 -9.26 9.21
N GLY A 88 2.70 -8.95 10.25
CA GLY A 88 2.73 -9.76 11.49
C GLY A 88 4.04 -10.47 11.80
N MET A 89 5.10 -10.30 11.00
CA MET A 89 6.42 -10.87 11.32
C MET A 89 6.94 -10.41 12.69
N SER A 90 6.62 -9.18 13.12
CA SER A 90 7.02 -8.66 14.43
C SER A 90 6.25 -9.27 15.60
N ILE A 91 5.16 -10.02 15.34
CA ILE A 91 4.38 -10.75 16.35
C ILE A 91 4.79 -12.22 16.34
N SER A 92 4.62 -12.90 15.21
CA SER A 92 5.03 -14.29 15.02
C SER A 92 5.04 -14.66 13.53
N GLN A 93 5.85 -15.66 13.18
CA GLN A 93 5.83 -16.24 11.83
C GLN A 93 4.46 -16.77 11.43
N LYS A 94 3.70 -17.36 12.37
CA LYS A 94 2.34 -17.88 12.14
C LYS A 94 1.38 -16.76 11.74
N THR A 95 1.41 -15.62 12.44
CA THR A 95 0.60 -14.44 12.11
C THR A 95 0.98 -13.89 10.73
N CYS A 96 2.29 -13.83 10.44
CA CYS A 96 2.79 -13.39 9.14
C CYS A 96 2.29 -14.27 8.00
N LEU A 97 2.39 -15.60 8.15
CA LEU A 97 1.99 -16.56 7.13
C LEU A 97 0.48 -16.48 6.85
N ALA A 98 -0.35 -16.51 7.88
CA ALA A 98 -1.80 -16.40 7.74
C ALA A 98 -2.22 -15.09 7.04
N SER A 99 -1.51 -14.00 7.30
CA SER A 99 -1.75 -12.72 6.65
C SER A 99 -1.35 -12.72 5.17
N PHE A 100 -0.21 -13.32 4.83
CA PHE A 100 0.20 -13.51 3.43
C PHE A 100 -0.75 -14.43 2.66
N GLU A 101 -1.20 -15.53 3.25
CA GLU A 101 -2.19 -16.43 2.62
C GLU A 101 -3.45 -15.67 2.21
N ARG A 102 -3.98 -14.82 3.10
CA ARG A 102 -5.13 -13.95 2.80
C ARG A 102 -4.86 -12.96 1.67
N LEU A 103 -3.71 -12.29 1.69
CA LEU A 103 -3.35 -11.34 0.63
C LEU A 103 -3.15 -12.01 -0.73
N ILE A 104 -2.48 -13.17 -0.75
CA ILE A 104 -2.23 -13.94 -1.98
C ILE A 104 -3.55 -14.45 -2.58
N ASP A 105 -4.48 -14.92 -1.76
CA ASP A 105 -5.82 -15.33 -2.23
C ASP A 105 -6.57 -14.16 -2.88
N SER A 106 -6.58 -12.99 -2.23
CA SER A 106 -7.19 -11.76 -2.77
C SER A 106 -6.54 -11.31 -4.08
N ALA A 107 -5.20 -11.35 -4.14
CA ALA A 107 -4.41 -10.95 -5.29
C ALA A 107 -4.62 -11.89 -6.49
N SER A 108 -4.64 -13.20 -6.24
CA SER A 108 -4.91 -14.23 -7.25
C SER A 108 -6.28 -14.04 -7.91
N LYS A 109 -7.33 -13.83 -7.11
CA LYS A 109 -8.71 -13.54 -7.59
C LYS A 109 -8.82 -12.23 -8.38
N SER A 110 -7.84 -11.35 -8.23
CA SER A 110 -7.80 -10.02 -8.85
C SER A 110 -6.77 -9.89 -9.97
N HIS A 111 -6.03 -10.96 -10.28
CA HIS A 111 -4.90 -10.96 -11.21
C HIS A 111 -3.84 -9.88 -10.88
N VAL A 112 -3.57 -9.70 -9.59
CA VAL A 112 -2.55 -8.80 -9.04
C VAL A 112 -1.38 -9.63 -8.53
N PHE A 113 -0.16 -9.19 -8.77
CA PHE A 113 1.04 -9.82 -8.21
C PHE A 113 1.35 -9.26 -6.82
N VAL A 114 1.85 -10.11 -5.91
CA VAL A 114 2.29 -9.74 -4.56
C VAL A 114 3.78 -9.99 -4.44
#